data_AF-A0A840KD07-F1
#
_entry.id   AF-A0A840KD07-F1
#
_cell.length_a   1.000
_cell.length_b   1.000
_cell.length_c   1.000
_cell.angle_alpha   90.00
_cell.angle_beta   90.00
_cell.angle_gamma   90.00
#
_symmetry.space_group_name_H-M   'P 1'
#
loop_
_entity.id
_entity.type
_entity.pdbx_description
1 polymer ?
#
loop_
_entity_poly.entity_id
_entity_poly.type
_entity_poly.pdbx_seq_one_letter_code
_entity_poly.pdbx_strand_id
1 'polypeptide(L)' 'MAGILRKTFSDLSLNKLEGMQLHQSFLGKALNLGTLVVTTGDVTSTYFIENPMELRNALINAKK' A
#
# COMPACT_ATOMS: atom_id res chain seq x y z
N MET A 1 9.07 24.43 21.94
CA MET A 1 9.77 23.66 20.88
C MET A 1 9.55 22.19 21.17
N ALA A 2 8.69 21.50 20.43
CA ALA A 2 8.45 20.07 20.58
C ALA A 2 8.17 19.49 19.19
N GLY A 3 9.18 19.51 18.33
CA GLY A 3 9.14 18.97 16.98
C GLY A 3 10.24 17.94 16.83
N ILE A 4 10.03 16.73 17.35
CA ILE A 4 10.99 15.62 17.26
C ILE A 4 10.19 14.32 17.09
N LEU A 5 10.25 13.74 15.90
CA LEU A 5 9.66 12.45 15.47
C LEU A 5 8.13 12.28 15.67
N ARG A 6 7.35 12.62 14.64
CA ARG A 6 5.95 12.18 14.52
C ARG A 6 5.90 10.89 13.69
N LYS A 7 5.43 9.79 14.28
CA LYS A 7 5.03 8.60 13.53
C LYS A 7 3.53 8.69 13.27
N THR A 8 3.13 8.54 12.02
CA THR A 8 1.72 8.44 11.63
C THR A 8 1.46 7.00 11.24
N PHE A 9 0.38 6.44 11.77
CA PHE A 9 -0.12 5.12 11.39
C PHE A 9 -1.42 5.31 10.62
N SER A 10 -1.62 4.52 9.58
CA SER A 10 -2.86 4.49 8.80
C SER A 10 -3.32 3.05 8.71
N ASP A 11 -4.44 2.75 9.37
CA ASP A 11 -5.04 1.43 9.33
C ASP A 11 -5.85 1.23 8.05
N LEU A 12 -5.77 0.03 7.48
CA LEU A 12 -6.47 -0.35 6.27
C LEU A 12 -7.53 -1.39 6.61
N SER A 13 -8.81 -1.05 6.43
CA SER A 13 -9.91 -1.99 6.68
C SER A 13 -10.03 -3.00 5.54
N LEU A 14 -9.62 -4.25 5.78
CA LEU A 14 -9.67 -5.32 4.78
C LEU A 14 -11.10 -5.73 4.40
N ASN A 15 -12.05 -5.64 5.34
CA ASN A 15 -13.47 -5.92 5.11
C ASN A 15 -14.08 -4.99 4.06
N LYS A 16 -13.50 -3.80 3.88
CA LYS A 16 -13.92 -2.80 2.89
C LYS A 16 -12.98 -2.72 1.71
N LEU A 17 -12.03 -3.65 1.55
CA LEU A 17 -11.09 -3.63 0.44
C LEU A 17 -11.81 -3.99 -0.86
N GLU A 18 -12.08 -2.96 -1.65
CA GLU A 18 -12.89 -3.01 -2.87
C GLU A 18 -12.01 -3.04 -4.12
N GLY A 19 -10.87 -2.34 -4.09
CA GLY A 19 -9.97 -2.22 -5.24
C GLY A 19 -8.51 -2.18 -4.83
N MET A 20 -7.66 -2.78 -5.63
CA MET A 20 -6.21 -2.69 -5.47
C MET A 20 -5.52 -2.75 -6.83
N GLN A 21 -4.64 -1.78 -7.10
CA GLN A 21 -3.85 -1.67 -8.32
C GLN A 21 -2.37 -1.56 -7.99
N LEU A 22 -1.54 -2.31 -8.70
CA LEU A 22 -0.09 -2.28 -8.55
C LEU A 22 0.54 -1.72 -9.82
N HIS A 23 1.28 -0.64 -9.69
CA HIS A 23 2.08 -0.07 -10.77
C HIS A 23 3.57 -0.20 -10.46
N GLN A 24 4.32 -0.78 -11.39
CA GLN A 24 5.78 -0.85 -11.34
C GLN A 24 6.34 -0.57 -12.73
N SER A 25 7.23 0.42 -12.82
CA SER A 25 8.03 0.63 -14.02
C SER A 25 9.08 -0.48 -14.18
N PHE A 26 9.76 -0.52 -15.33
CA PHE A 26 10.84 -1.49 -15.54
C PHE A 26 11.96 -1.35 -14.49
N LEU A 27 12.41 -0.12 -14.24
CA LEU A 27 13.38 0.18 -13.19
C LEU A 27 12.82 -0.09 -11.79
N GLY A 28 11.54 0.21 -11.56
CA GLY A 28 10.87 -0.09 -10.30
C GLY A 28 10.91 -1.58 -9.98
N LYS A 29 10.61 -2.45 -10.96
CA LYS A 29 10.74 -3.91 -10.79
C LYS A 29 12.17 -4.33 -10.46
N ALA A 30 13.18 -3.74 -11.11
CA ALA A 30 14.59 -4.06 -10.87
C ALA A 30 15.04 -3.68 -9.45
N LEU A 31 14.49 -2.61 -8.88
CA LEU A 31 14.76 -2.13 -7.52
C LEU A 31 13.74 -2.64 -6.48
N ASN A 32 12.79 -3.48 -6.90
CA ASN A 32 11.64 -3.92 -6.11
C ASN A 32 10.83 -2.76 -5.46
N LEU A 33 10.70 -1.66 -6.18
CA LEU A 33 9.94 -0.47 -5.80
C LEU A 33 8.69 -0.33 -6.68
N GLY A 34 7.62 0.17 -6.09
CA GLY A 34 6.44 0.51 -6.87
C GLY A 34 5.34 1.18 -6.08
N THR A 35 4.26 1.45 -6.81
CA THR A 35 3.09 2.13 -6.28
C THR A 35 1.94 1.15 -6.12
N LEU A 36 1.41 1.04 -4.90
CA LEU A 36 0.18 0.32 -4.60
C LEU A 36 -0.93 1.33 -4.35
N VAL A 37 -1.97 1.30 -5.19
CA VAL A 37 -3.20 2.07 -4.99
C VAL A 37 -4.22 1.12 -4.37
N VAL A 38 -4.80 1.52 -3.24
CA VAL A 38 -5.80 0.74 -2.52
C VAL A 38 -7.04 1.59 -2.29
N THR A 39 -8.20 1.03 -2.62
CA THR A 39 -9.50 1.64 -2.38
C THR A 39 -10.24 0.83 -1.31
N THR A 40 -10.61 1.50 -0.22
CA THR A 40 -11.40 0.94 0.87
C THR A 40 -12.61 1.82 1.18
N GLY A 41 -13.81 1.34 0.87
CA GLY A 41 -15.02 2.17 0.90
C GLY A 41 -14.79 3.47 0.11
N ASP A 42 -14.99 4.62 0.76
CA ASP A 42 -14.89 5.94 0.11
C ASP A 42 -13.46 6.52 0.05
N VAL A 43 -12.45 5.78 0.52
CA VAL A 43 -11.07 6.28 0.62
C VAL A 43 -10.18 5.54 -0.38
N THR A 44 -9.45 6.31 -1.20
CA THR A 44 -8.38 5.79 -2.05
C THR A 44 -7.03 6.32 -1.57
N SER A 45 -6.13 5.40 -1.24
CA SER A 45 -4.79 5.68 -0.76
C SER A 45 -3.76 5.18 -1.76
N THR A 46 -2.69 5.95 -1.95
CA THR A 46 -1.58 5.61 -2.86
C THR A 46 -0.29 5.49 -2.04
N TYR A 47 0.37 4.34 -2.13
CA TYR A 47 1.57 4.03 -1.38
C TYR A 47 2.73 3.77 -2.34
N PHE A 48 3.81 4.54 -2.25
CA PHE A 48 5.07 4.21 -2.91
C PHE A 48 5.98 3.49 -1.90
N ILE A 49 6.26 2.21 -2.15
CA ILE A 49 6.87 1.32 -1.16
C ILE A 49 7.84 0.33 -1.82
N GLU A 50 8.72 -0.22 -0.98
CA GLU A 50 9.50 -1.41 -1.28
C GLU A 50 8.64 -2.67 -1.24
N ASN A 51 9.01 -3.65 -2.06
CA ASN A 51 8.36 -4.96 -2.20
C ASN A 51 6.82 -4.87 -2.34
N PRO A 52 6.28 -4.01 -3.23
CA PRO A 52 4.84 -3.74 -3.28
C PRO A 52 3.99 -4.97 -3.66
N MET A 53 4.60 -5.95 -4.33
CA MET A 53 3.98 -7.24 -4.64
C MET A 53 3.75 -8.10 -3.39
N GLU A 54 4.65 -8.06 -2.41
CA GLU A 54 4.51 -8.81 -1.16
C GLU A 54 3.32 -8.28 -0.36
N LEU A 55 3.23 -6.95 -0.18
CA LEU A 55 2.09 -6.34 0.49
C LEU A 55 0.78 -6.67 -0.26
N ARG A 56 0.76 -6.56 -1.60
CA ARG A 56 -0.40 -6.93 -2.41
C ARG A 56 -0.84 -8.38 -2.13
N ASN A 57 0.09 -9.32 -2.14
CA ASN A 57 -0.21 -10.74 -1.93
C ASN A 57 -0.66 -11.01 -0.50
N ALA A 58 -0.05 -10.37 0.50
CA ALA A 58 -0.46 -10.46 1.89
C ALA A 58 -1.91 -9.97 2.08
N LEU A 59 -2.28 -8.83 1.48
CA LEU A 59 -3.65 -8.30 1.54
C LEU A 59 -4.67 -9.23 0.86
N ILE A 60 -4.33 -9.84 -0.28
CA ILE A 60 -5.20 -10.81 -0.97
C ILE A 60 -5.40 -12.07 -0.13
N ASN A 61 -4.32 -12.58 0.47
CA ASN A 61 -4.38 -13.80 1.28
C ASN A 61 -5.12 -13.57 2.60
N ALA A 62 -4.99 -12.39 3.21
CA ALA A 62 -5.71 -12.03 4.43
C ALA A 62 -7.22 -11.80 4.21
N LYS A 63 -7.67 -11.61 2.97
CA LYS A 63 -9.10 -11.48 2.60
C LYS A 63 -9.78 -12.84 2.37
N LYS A 64 -9.02 -13.92 2.18
CA LYS A 64 -9.56 -15.28 2.05
C LYS A 64 -9.97 -15.83 3.40
#